data_AF-A0A182TDN3-F1
#
_entry.id   AF-A0A182TDN3-F1
#
_cell.length_a   1.000
_cell.length_b   1.000
_cell.length_c   1.000
_cell.angle_alpha   90.00
_cell.angle_beta   90.00
_cell.angle_gamma   90.00
#
_symmetry.space_group_name_H-M   'P 1'
#
loop_
_entity.id
_entity.type
_entity.pdbx_description
1 polymer ?
#
loop_
_entity_poly.entity_id
_entity_poly.type
_entity_poly.pdbx_seq_one_letter_code
_entity_poly.pdbx_strand_id
1 'polypeptide(L)'
;MGHCFTFPRITVLILYCCCFIITATTAVDPPTCDSSYGCISSIRQEDCAKGEILISGGSLNGCCPGCRGGRTYLAVCNLNIPDRLCAPGLKCVGRKCIYDRSTCLHTMHLDKDLVGWIPKCNLDGTYAAKQCRGDRLSGRCFCYSEDGKRIFGWDWYRNTERMTCACSRRRDKLEKEGRFDVTLHCTQNGNYEELQCDSGLCWCADELTGSVQLGTTVVHESLWELLPCYNSTLHGESYLRQCESAAQAQKLILKKFYAHGTVGVTFNEIPCDYDGAYGRYKVENGV
;
A
#
# COMPACT_ATOMS: atom_id res chain seq x y z
N MET A 1 -65.98 -37.42 60.16
CA MET A 1 -64.86 -36.92 60.97
C MET A 1 -64.01 -38.11 61.38
N GLY A 2 -62.69 -38.06 61.17
CA GLY A 2 -61.77 -39.12 61.62
C GLY A 2 -60.76 -39.51 60.55
N HIS A 3 -59.49 -39.18 60.82
CA HIS A 3 -58.30 -39.50 60.02
C HIS A 3 -57.99 -40.99 60.00
N CYS A 4 -57.28 -41.44 58.96
CA CYS A 4 -56.29 -42.51 59.14
C CYS A 4 -55.10 -42.31 58.18
N PHE A 5 -53.92 -42.18 58.76
CA PHE A 5 -52.62 -42.10 58.09
C PHE A 5 -52.17 -43.50 57.64
N THR A 6 -51.52 -43.61 56.47
CA THR A 6 -50.69 -44.76 56.12
C THR A 6 -49.37 -44.30 55.47
N PHE A 7 -48.28 -44.94 55.91
CA PHE A 7 -46.86 -44.65 55.67
C PHE A 7 -46.36 -45.20 54.30
N PRO A 8 -45.08 -45.01 53.88
CA PRO A 8 -44.70 -44.47 52.58
C PRO A 8 -44.55 -45.53 51.46
N ARG A 9 -44.69 -45.06 50.20
CA ARG A 9 -44.30 -45.82 49.01
C ARG A 9 -42.81 -45.66 48.72
N ILE A 10 -42.06 -46.75 48.87
CA ILE A 10 -40.74 -46.92 48.27
C ILE A 10 -40.96 -47.30 46.81
N THR A 11 -40.65 -46.39 45.88
CA THR A 11 -40.73 -46.64 44.44
C THR A 11 -39.34 -46.98 43.93
N VAL A 12 -39.14 -48.22 43.50
CA VAL A 12 -37.90 -48.70 42.86
C VAL A 12 -37.83 -48.08 41.46
N LEU A 13 -36.91 -47.15 41.25
CA LEU A 13 -36.54 -46.62 39.93
C LEU A 13 -35.52 -47.56 39.29
N ILE A 14 -35.94 -48.26 38.24
CA ILE A 14 -35.07 -49.08 37.39
C ILE A 14 -34.18 -48.12 36.58
N LEU A 15 -32.92 -48.00 37.00
CA LEU A 15 -31.87 -47.30 36.24
C LEU A 15 -31.51 -48.13 35.01
N TYR A 16 -32.05 -47.75 33.85
CA TYR A 16 -31.48 -48.17 32.56
C TYR A 16 -30.15 -47.42 32.37
N CYS A 17 -29.04 -48.13 32.56
CA CYS A 17 -27.71 -47.65 32.25
C CYS A 17 -27.53 -47.65 30.73
N CYS A 18 -27.93 -46.57 30.05
CA CYS A 18 -27.51 -46.31 28.68
C CYS A 18 -26.02 -45.95 28.70
N CYS A 19 -25.15 -46.93 28.44
CA CYS A 19 -23.77 -46.68 28.07
C CYS A 19 -23.74 -45.93 26.73
N PHE A 20 -23.71 -44.60 26.77
CA PHE A 20 -23.26 -43.80 25.64
C PHE A 20 -21.77 -44.05 25.45
N ILE A 21 -21.42 -44.78 24.40
CA ILE A 21 -20.04 -44.82 23.90
C ILE A 21 -19.75 -43.41 23.36
N ILE A 22 -19.08 -42.59 24.16
CA ILE A 22 -18.47 -41.36 23.67
C ILE A 22 -17.27 -41.80 22.84
N THR A 23 -17.42 -41.88 21.52
CA THR A 23 -16.27 -41.92 20.62
C THR A 23 -15.55 -40.59 20.77
N ALA A 24 -14.41 -40.60 21.45
CA ALA A 24 -13.50 -39.47 21.43
C ALA A 24 -13.09 -39.23 19.97
N THR A 25 -13.61 -38.17 19.35
CA THR A 25 -13.04 -37.68 18.10
C THR A 25 -11.63 -37.25 18.43
N THR A 26 -10.65 -38.01 17.98
CA THR A 26 -9.25 -37.61 18.01
C THR A 26 -9.17 -36.24 17.34
N ALA A 27 -8.70 -35.23 18.07
CA ALA A 27 -8.33 -33.96 17.48
C ALA A 27 -7.37 -34.29 16.33
N VAL A 28 -7.77 -34.00 15.11
CA VAL A 28 -6.90 -34.14 13.95
C VAL A 28 -5.77 -33.14 14.18
N ASP A 29 -4.54 -33.63 14.35
CA ASP A 29 -3.37 -32.76 14.45
C ASP A 29 -3.37 -31.78 13.27
N PRO A 30 -3.13 -30.48 13.49
CA PRO A 30 -3.13 -29.51 12.41
C PRO A 30 -2.16 -29.97 11.32
N PRO A 31 -2.55 -29.92 10.03
CA PRO A 31 -1.71 -30.39 8.95
C PRO A 31 -0.35 -29.70 8.98
N THR A 32 0.71 -30.47 8.76
CA THR A 32 2.04 -29.93 8.57
C THR A 32 2.08 -29.07 7.30
N CYS A 33 2.98 -28.09 7.28
CA CYS A 33 3.09 -27.12 6.19
C CYS A 33 3.35 -27.71 4.80
N ASP A 34 3.85 -28.95 4.77
CA ASP A 34 4.13 -29.71 3.54
C ASP A 34 2.94 -30.56 3.07
N SER A 35 1.77 -30.45 3.69
CA SER A 35 0.58 -31.17 3.27
C SER A 35 -0.07 -30.56 2.02
N SER A 36 -0.76 -31.40 1.23
CA SER A 36 -1.49 -30.97 0.02
C SER A 36 -2.59 -29.93 0.27
N TYR A 37 -3.02 -29.77 1.52
CA TYR A 37 -4.07 -28.82 1.94
C TYR A 37 -3.50 -27.44 2.35
N GLY A 38 -2.18 -27.31 2.49
CA GLY A 38 -1.53 -26.09 2.96
C GLY A 38 -1.97 -25.67 4.36
N CYS A 39 -1.94 -24.37 4.65
CA CYS A 39 -2.48 -23.85 5.89
C CYS A 39 -3.99 -23.57 5.78
N ILE A 40 -4.78 -24.29 6.58
CA ILE A 40 -6.19 -23.96 6.82
C ILE A 40 -6.28 -23.33 8.21
N SER A 41 -6.45 -22.01 8.25
CA SER A 41 -6.66 -21.27 9.49
C SER A 41 -7.82 -20.31 9.35
N SER A 42 -8.77 -20.37 10.30
CA SER A 42 -9.92 -19.47 10.38
C SER A 42 -9.67 -18.28 11.32
N ILE A 43 -8.44 -18.14 11.84
CA ILE A 43 -8.07 -17.11 12.79
C ILE A 43 -8.17 -15.73 12.14
N ARG A 44 -8.65 -14.76 12.92
CA ARG A 44 -8.82 -13.37 12.51
C ARG A 44 -8.10 -12.45 13.49
N GLN A 45 -7.96 -11.17 13.13
CA GLN A 45 -7.26 -10.20 13.97
C GLN A 45 -7.96 -10.01 15.33
N GLU A 46 -9.27 -10.19 15.39
CA GLU A 46 -10.06 -10.19 16.63
C GLU A 46 -9.79 -11.38 17.56
N ASP A 47 -9.25 -12.49 17.03
CA ASP A 47 -8.89 -13.67 17.82
C ASP A 47 -7.53 -13.52 18.51
N CYS A 48 -6.75 -12.51 18.11
CA CYS A 48 -5.45 -12.22 18.70
C CYS A 48 -5.58 -11.49 20.03
N ALA A 49 -4.69 -11.81 20.98
CA ALA A 49 -4.69 -11.12 22.27
C ALA A 49 -4.41 -9.62 22.08
N LYS A 50 -4.82 -8.81 23.06
CA LYS A 50 -4.66 -7.35 22.99
C LYS A 50 -3.20 -6.97 22.75
N GLY A 51 -2.92 -6.37 21.59
CA GLY A 51 -1.57 -5.96 21.18
C GLY A 51 -0.81 -7.00 20.35
N GLU A 52 -1.43 -8.12 20.01
CA GLU A 52 -0.92 -9.06 19.00
C GLU A 52 -1.50 -8.73 17.63
N ILE A 53 -0.69 -8.92 16.59
CA ILE A 53 -1.12 -8.73 15.20
C ILE A 53 -1.18 -10.10 14.55
N LEU A 54 -2.28 -10.38 13.85
CA LEU A 54 -2.39 -11.54 13.01
C LEU A 54 -1.51 -11.35 11.78
N ILE A 55 -0.55 -12.25 11.59
CA ILE A 55 0.35 -12.19 10.44
C ILE A 55 0.26 -13.48 9.65
N SER A 56 0.29 -13.36 8.34
CA SER A 56 0.39 -14.52 7.44
C SER A 56 1.74 -15.20 7.67
N GLY A 57 1.74 -16.44 8.16
CA GLY A 57 2.96 -17.14 8.60
C GLY A 57 3.36 -16.89 10.06
N GLY A 58 2.46 -16.40 10.91
CA GLY A 58 2.72 -16.21 12.34
C GLY A 58 2.97 -17.49 13.13
N SER A 59 2.48 -18.62 12.65
CA SER A 59 2.53 -19.93 13.30
C SER A 59 3.05 -21.01 12.33
N LEU A 60 3.34 -22.20 12.87
CA LEU A 60 3.84 -23.37 12.14
C LEU A 60 5.01 -23.00 11.21
N ASN A 61 6.11 -22.52 11.79
CA ASN A 61 7.35 -22.18 11.06
C ASN A 61 7.18 -21.24 9.85
N GLY A 62 6.26 -20.28 9.91
CA GLY A 62 6.08 -19.34 8.80
C GLY A 62 4.97 -19.70 7.82
N CYS A 63 4.27 -20.82 8.02
CA CYS A 63 3.32 -21.30 7.00
C CYS A 63 1.86 -20.99 7.31
N CYS A 64 1.50 -20.76 8.57
CA CYS A 64 0.12 -20.46 8.95
C CYS A 64 -0.07 -19.07 9.52
N PRO A 65 -1.21 -18.39 9.25
CA PRO A 65 -1.58 -17.19 9.97
C PRO A 65 -1.55 -17.45 11.48
N GLY A 66 -0.90 -16.55 12.22
CA GLY A 66 -0.77 -16.65 13.67
C GLY A 66 -0.63 -15.29 14.31
N CYS A 67 -1.10 -15.17 15.55
CA CYS A 67 -0.97 -13.96 16.34
C CYS A 67 0.49 -13.83 16.81
N ARG A 68 1.12 -12.70 16.49
CA ARG A 68 2.45 -12.37 16.99
C ARG A 68 2.41 -11.11 17.84
N GLY A 69 3.15 -11.16 18.94
CA GLY A 69 3.29 -10.10 19.92
C GLY A 69 3.73 -8.79 19.31
N GLY A 70 2.94 -7.75 19.53
CA GLY A 70 3.37 -6.37 19.44
C GLY A 70 4.25 -5.99 20.63
N ARG A 71 4.59 -4.70 20.70
CA ARG A 71 5.60 -4.08 21.60
C ARG A 71 5.55 -4.50 23.07
N THR A 72 4.41 -4.93 23.59
CA THR A 72 4.16 -5.16 25.02
C THR A 72 3.98 -6.63 25.43
N TYR A 73 3.78 -7.58 24.51
CA TYR A 73 3.53 -8.98 24.87
C TYR A 73 4.24 -9.94 23.92
N LEU A 74 5.56 -10.04 24.06
CA LEU A 74 6.30 -11.30 23.95
C LEU A 74 7.68 -11.15 24.59
N ALA A 75 7.92 -12.00 25.59
CA ALA A 75 9.17 -12.10 26.31
C ALA A 75 10.30 -12.50 25.36
N VAL A 76 11.35 -11.68 25.29
CA VAL A 76 12.64 -12.01 24.66
C VAL A 76 12.54 -12.44 23.19
N CYS A 77 12.63 -11.46 22.27
CA CYS A 77 12.79 -11.78 20.85
C CYS A 77 14.13 -12.51 20.60
N ASN A 78 14.11 -13.47 19.67
CA ASN A 78 15.29 -14.21 19.24
C ASN A 78 15.19 -14.51 17.75
N LEU A 79 16.13 -13.98 16.96
CA LEU A 79 16.14 -14.14 15.51
C LEU A 79 16.40 -15.58 15.06
N ASN A 80 16.94 -16.43 15.93
CA ASN A 80 17.26 -17.82 15.62
C ASN A 80 16.11 -18.79 15.93
N ILE A 81 14.99 -18.30 16.48
CA ILE A 81 13.84 -19.12 16.86
C ILE A 81 12.63 -18.57 16.10
N PRO A 82 12.05 -19.31 15.13
CA PRO A 82 10.93 -18.84 14.31
C PRO A 82 9.74 -18.29 15.12
N ASP A 83 9.41 -18.94 16.24
CA ASP A 83 8.30 -18.55 17.12
C ASP A 83 8.62 -17.33 18.00
N ARG A 84 9.84 -16.78 17.96
CA ARG A 84 10.28 -15.60 18.72
C ARG A 84 10.70 -14.43 17.84
N LEU A 85 10.29 -14.46 16.57
CA LEU A 85 10.44 -13.34 15.66
C LEU A 85 9.44 -12.23 16.00
N CYS A 86 9.88 -10.99 15.88
CA CYS A 86 9.00 -9.85 16.06
C CYS A 86 7.93 -9.80 14.96
N ALA A 87 6.79 -9.18 15.26
CA ALA A 87 5.79 -8.88 14.24
C ALA A 87 6.36 -7.91 13.17
N PRO A 88 5.82 -7.91 11.92
CA PRO A 88 6.25 -7.02 10.85
C PRO A 88 6.24 -5.55 11.28
N GLY A 89 7.24 -4.78 10.86
CA GLY A 89 7.44 -3.40 11.31
C GLY A 89 8.15 -3.24 12.65
N LEU A 90 8.57 -4.34 13.28
CA LEU A 90 9.40 -4.34 14.48
C LEU A 90 10.72 -5.05 14.23
N LYS A 91 11.79 -4.58 14.88
CA LYS A 91 13.12 -5.22 14.87
C LYS A 91 13.53 -5.67 16.26
N CYS A 92 14.25 -6.79 16.33
CA CYS A 92 14.74 -7.33 17.58
C CYS A 92 16.04 -6.63 18.00
N VAL A 93 15.99 -5.83 19.06
CA VAL A 93 17.16 -5.13 19.62
C VAL A 93 17.21 -5.39 21.12
N GLY A 94 18.32 -5.94 21.60
CA GLY A 94 18.49 -6.24 23.02
C GLY A 94 17.41 -7.17 23.58
N ARG A 95 17.02 -8.19 22.80
CA ARG A 95 15.92 -9.12 23.12
C ARG A 95 14.54 -8.47 23.26
N LYS A 96 14.37 -7.24 22.79
CA LYS A 96 13.08 -6.54 22.76
C LYS A 96 12.70 -6.19 21.33
N CYS A 97 11.43 -6.35 21.00
CA CYS A 97 10.89 -5.87 19.75
C CYS A 97 10.69 -4.35 19.85
N ILE A 98 11.39 -3.59 19.02
CA ILE A 98 11.28 -2.13 18.92
C ILE A 98 10.81 -1.74 17.52
N TYR A 99 10.25 -0.53 17.37
CA TYR A 99 9.80 -0.04 16.07
C TYR A 99 10.92 0.01 15.05
N ASP A 100 10.69 -0.57 13.89
CA ASP A 100 11.53 -0.36 12.72
C ASP A 100 10.97 0.79 11.88
N ARG A 101 11.40 2.01 12.24
CA ARG A 101 10.97 3.26 11.58
C ARG A 101 11.39 3.36 10.11
N SER A 102 12.22 2.45 9.61
CA SER A 102 12.56 2.38 8.19
C SER A 102 11.42 1.83 7.32
N THR A 103 10.42 1.19 7.93
CA THR A 103 9.29 0.57 7.23
C THR A 103 7.98 1.22 7.65
N CYS A 104 6.99 1.32 6.76
CA CYS A 104 5.62 1.75 7.09
C CYS A 104 4.98 0.86 8.16
N LEU A 105 5.25 -0.45 8.15
CA LEU A 105 4.58 -1.43 9.02
C LEU A 105 4.72 -1.14 10.52
N HIS A 106 5.75 -0.38 10.94
CA HIS A 106 5.86 0.02 12.35
C HIS A 106 4.64 0.81 12.84
N THR A 107 3.94 1.52 11.94
CA THR A 107 2.78 2.35 12.29
C THR A 107 1.56 1.52 12.68
N MET A 108 1.49 0.25 12.27
CA MET A 108 0.40 -0.64 12.65
C MET A 108 0.37 -0.95 14.15
N HIS A 109 1.49 -0.73 14.83
CA HIS A 109 1.67 -0.91 16.27
C HIS A 109 1.48 0.39 17.08
N LEU A 110 1.04 1.47 16.42
CA LEU A 110 0.72 2.72 17.07
C LEU A 110 -0.72 2.71 17.56
N ASP A 111 -0.95 3.32 18.71
CA ASP A 111 -2.29 3.52 19.23
C ASP A 111 -3.00 4.57 18.37
N LYS A 112 -4.05 4.15 17.66
CA LYS A 112 -4.83 4.99 16.75
C LYS A 112 -5.46 6.19 17.49
N ASP A 113 -5.81 6.03 18.75
CA ASP A 113 -6.42 7.10 19.56
C ASP A 113 -5.39 8.17 19.92
N LEU A 114 -4.11 7.80 20.01
CA LEU A 114 -3.01 8.74 20.25
C LEU A 114 -2.53 9.45 18.98
N VAL A 115 -2.45 8.73 17.84
CA VAL A 115 -1.85 9.28 16.60
C VAL A 115 -2.88 9.83 15.62
N GLY A 116 -4.17 9.56 15.84
CA GLY A 116 -5.30 10.03 15.03
C GLY A 116 -5.44 9.37 13.65
N TRP A 117 -4.33 8.97 13.02
CA TRP A 117 -4.33 8.31 11.72
C TRP A 117 -3.15 7.36 11.56
N ILE A 118 -3.45 6.16 11.05
CA ILE A 118 -2.47 5.12 10.72
C ILE A 118 -2.49 4.94 9.20
N PRO A 119 -1.33 5.08 8.51
CA PRO A 119 -1.25 4.87 7.07
C PRO A 119 -1.50 3.40 6.71
N LYS A 120 -1.98 3.17 5.49
CA LYS A 120 -2.00 1.83 4.89
C LYS A 120 -0.60 1.47 4.40
N CYS A 121 -0.15 0.26 4.72
CA CYS A 121 1.15 -0.26 4.30
C CYS A 121 0.98 -1.45 3.38
N ASN A 122 1.95 -1.66 2.50
CA ASN A 122 2.09 -2.89 1.74
C ASN A 122 2.79 -3.96 2.61
N LEU A 123 2.70 -5.22 2.19
CA LEU A 123 3.30 -6.35 2.91
C LEU A 123 4.84 -6.29 2.98
N ASP A 124 5.46 -5.63 2.01
CA ASP A 124 6.91 -5.46 1.90
C ASP A 124 7.48 -4.37 2.83
N GLY A 125 6.63 -3.68 3.60
CA GLY A 125 7.07 -2.59 4.46
C GLY A 125 6.96 -1.21 3.84
N THR A 126 6.64 -1.07 2.56
CA THR A 126 6.47 0.24 1.92
C THR A 126 5.09 0.84 2.18
N TYR A 127 4.93 2.13 1.93
CA TYR A 127 3.63 2.78 2.00
C TYR A 127 2.74 2.33 0.83
N ALA A 128 1.46 2.08 1.12
CA ALA A 128 0.48 1.84 0.07
C ALA A 128 0.35 3.09 -0.81
N ALA A 129 0.21 2.89 -2.12
CA ALA A 129 0.20 3.97 -3.11
C ALA A 129 -0.91 5.00 -2.85
N LYS A 130 -2.06 4.54 -2.34
CA LYS A 130 -3.26 5.34 -2.09
C LYS A 130 -3.54 5.43 -0.59
N GLN A 131 -3.53 6.64 -0.05
CA GLN A 131 -3.83 6.92 1.34
C GLN A 131 -5.10 7.76 1.45
N CYS A 132 -6.10 7.26 2.17
CA CYS A 132 -7.40 7.90 2.32
C CYS A 132 -7.61 8.43 3.74
N ARG A 133 -8.24 9.60 3.85
CA ARG A 133 -8.64 10.21 5.12
C ARG A 133 -10.08 10.73 5.05
N GLY A 134 -10.77 10.73 6.18
CA GLY A 134 -12.18 11.07 6.30
C GLY A 134 -13.11 9.88 6.03
N ASP A 135 -14.41 10.14 6.05
CA ASP A 135 -15.44 9.15 5.76
C ASP A 135 -15.57 8.89 4.24
N ARG A 136 -16.41 7.93 3.84
CA ARG A 136 -16.56 7.54 2.43
C ARG A 136 -17.28 8.58 1.56
N LEU A 137 -18.01 9.52 2.14
CA LEU A 137 -18.78 10.55 1.43
C LEU A 137 -17.96 11.82 1.22
N SER A 138 -17.29 12.30 2.26
CA SER A 138 -16.55 13.59 2.23
C SER A 138 -15.02 13.44 2.25
N GLY A 139 -14.53 12.23 2.51
CA GLY A 139 -13.11 11.95 2.56
C GLY A 139 -12.40 12.10 1.22
N ARG A 140 -11.07 12.16 1.29
CA ARG A 140 -10.19 12.27 0.13
C ARG A 140 -9.07 11.24 0.21
N CYS A 141 -8.64 10.80 -0.95
CA CYS A 141 -7.48 9.95 -1.10
C CYS A 141 -6.39 10.69 -1.88
N PHE A 142 -5.15 10.36 -1.56
CA PHE A 142 -3.96 10.97 -2.14
C PHE A 142 -2.94 9.90 -2.52
N CYS A 143 -2.12 10.20 -3.51
CA CYS A 143 -1.01 9.36 -3.88
C CYS A 143 0.20 9.56 -2.97
N TYR A 144 0.86 8.45 -2.64
CA TYR A 144 2.05 8.38 -1.80
C TYR A 144 3.14 7.58 -2.50
N SER A 145 4.37 8.02 -2.31
CA SER A 145 5.57 7.29 -2.70
C SER A 145 5.85 6.11 -1.74
N GLU A 146 6.80 5.25 -2.08
CA GLU A 146 7.11 4.04 -1.32
C GLU A 146 7.66 4.33 0.09
N ASP A 147 8.35 5.47 0.23
CA ASP A 147 8.94 6.06 1.43
C ASP A 147 7.95 6.91 2.26
N GLY A 148 6.70 7.06 1.80
CA GLY A 148 5.65 7.73 2.58
C GLY A 148 5.54 9.24 2.37
N LYS A 149 6.19 9.78 1.34
CA LYS A 149 5.98 11.17 0.91
C LYS A 149 4.68 11.27 0.12
N ARG A 150 3.87 12.28 0.42
CA ARG A 150 2.71 12.62 -0.41
C ARG A 150 3.21 13.17 -1.75
N ILE A 151 2.72 12.61 -2.85
CA ILE A 151 3.05 13.00 -4.22
C ILE A 151 1.81 13.51 -4.95
N PHE A 152 1.98 13.96 -6.20
CA PHE A 152 0.86 14.37 -7.04
C PHE A 152 -0.17 13.24 -7.20
N GLY A 153 -1.44 13.60 -7.31
CA GLY A 153 -2.55 12.67 -7.44
C GLY A 153 -3.50 12.71 -6.24
N TRP A 154 -4.77 12.99 -6.51
CA TRP A 154 -5.83 12.95 -5.50
C TRP A 154 -7.20 12.69 -6.12
N ASP A 155 -8.10 12.13 -5.34
CA ASP A 155 -9.51 12.03 -5.70
C ASP A 155 -10.39 11.99 -4.44
N TRP A 156 -11.69 12.20 -4.61
CA TRP A 156 -12.68 11.97 -3.58
C TRP A 156 -12.75 10.49 -3.24
N TYR A 157 -12.91 10.15 -1.96
CA TYR A 157 -12.93 8.76 -1.50
C TYR A 157 -13.84 7.89 -2.38
N ARG A 158 -15.07 8.36 -2.63
CA ARG A 158 -16.09 7.66 -3.43
C ARG A 158 -15.70 7.36 -4.88
N ASN A 159 -14.73 8.08 -5.46
CA ASN A 159 -14.30 7.93 -6.85
C ASN A 159 -13.02 7.08 -6.99
N THR A 160 -12.51 6.53 -5.90
CA THR A 160 -11.15 5.98 -5.88
C THR A 160 -11.03 4.52 -6.31
N GLU A 161 -12.09 3.93 -6.86
CA GLU A 161 -12.11 2.52 -7.27
C GLU A 161 -10.96 2.21 -8.24
N ARG A 162 -10.74 3.08 -9.24
CA ARG A 162 -9.68 2.94 -10.25
C ARG A 162 -8.39 3.72 -9.95
N MET A 163 -8.29 4.38 -8.79
CA MET A 163 -7.09 5.17 -8.43
C MET A 163 -5.94 4.25 -8.00
N THR A 164 -4.93 4.08 -8.87
CA THR A 164 -3.73 3.24 -8.64
C THR A 164 -2.50 4.06 -8.25
N CYS A 165 -2.44 5.35 -8.63
CA CYS A 165 -1.27 6.21 -8.45
C CYS A 165 -0.01 5.74 -9.20
N ALA A 166 -0.17 4.85 -10.19
CA ALA A 166 0.95 4.18 -10.84
C ALA A 166 1.86 5.17 -11.60
N CYS A 167 1.29 6.13 -12.32
CA CYS A 167 2.05 7.16 -13.03
C CYS A 167 2.81 8.05 -12.06
N SER A 168 2.13 8.56 -11.03
CA SER A 168 2.77 9.46 -10.08
C SER A 168 3.91 8.79 -9.31
N ARG A 169 3.74 7.51 -8.94
CA ARG A 169 4.83 6.73 -8.32
C ARG A 169 5.98 6.48 -9.29
N ARG A 170 5.70 6.19 -10.57
CA ARG A 170 6.73 5.99 -11.58
C ARG A 170 7.55 7.27 -11.79
N ARG A 171 6.88 8.42 -11.89
CA ARG A 171 7.52 9.73 -12.07
C ARG A 171 8.37 10.10 -10.84
N ASP A 172 7.84 9.99 -9.61
CA ASP A 172 8.60 10.24 -8.37
C ASP A 172 9.84 9.34 -8.26
N LYS A 173 9.72 8.06 -8.65
CA LYS A 173 10.86 7.13 -8.65
C LYS A 173 11.96 7.55 -9.63
N LEU A 174 11.59 7.87 -10.88
CA LEU A 174 12.55 8.32 -11.89
C LEU A 174 13.25 9.62 -11.47
N GLU A 175 12.49 10.57 -10.92
CA GLU A 175 13.05 11.84 -10.42
C GLU A 175 14.02 11.61 -9.25
N LYS A 176 13.70 10.70 -8.31
CA LYS A 176 14.60 10.29 -7.21
C LYS A 176 15.85 9.57 -7.69
N GLU A 177 15.76 8.82 -8.79
CA GLU A 177 16.90 8.19 -9.47
C GLU A 177 17.78 9.21 -10.21
N GLY A 178 17.43 10.51 -10.15
CA GLY A 178 18.22 11.60 -10.72
C GLY A 178 17.84 11.94 -12.16
N ARG A 179 16.78 11.34 -12.70
CA ARG A 179 16.29 11.68 -14.03
C ARG A 179 15.56 13.03 -14.00
N PHE A 180 16.13 14.02 -14.67
CA PHE A 180 15.58 15.38 -14.70
C PHE A 180 14.65 15.63 -15.90
N ASP A 181 14.66 14.76 -16.91
CA ASP A 181 13.92 14.86 -18.18
C ASP A 181 12.72 13.89 -18.25
N VAL A 182 12.09 13.61 -17.10
CA VAL A 182 10.85 12.82 -17.05
C VAL A 182 9.70 13.65 -17.62
N THR A 183 9.01 13.11 -18.61
CA THR A 183 7.89 13.80 -19.30
C THR A 183 6.56 13.04 -19.21
N LEU A 184 6.47 12.01 -18.36
CA LEU A 184 5.25 11.24 -18.16
C LEU A 184 4.08 12.11 -17.66
N HIS A 185 2.93 12.02 -18.30
CA HIS A 185 1.71 12.73 -17.88
C HIS A 185 0.80 11.85 -17.04
N CYS A 186 0.44 12.36 -15.86
CA CYS A 186 -0.47 11.68 -14.98
C CYS A 186 -1.83 12.37 -14.97
N THR A 187 -2.90 11.60 -14.91
CA THR A 187 -4.24 12.16 -14.64
C THR A 187 -4.31 12.70 -13.21
N GLN A 188 -5.35 13.47 -12.90
CA GLN A 188 -5.57 14.06 -11.57
C GLN A 188 -5.53 13.04 -10.42
N ASN A 189 -5.96 11.79 -10.65
CA ASN A 189 -5.96 10.74 -9.62
C ASN A 189 -4.60 10.01 -9.51
N GLY A 190 -3.60 10.41 -10.31
CA GLY A 190 -2.25 9.86 -10.32
C GLY A 190 -2.06 8.62 -11.20
N ASN A 191 -3.06 8.24 -11.99
CA ASN A 191 -2.96 7.23 -13.03
C ASN A 191 -2.28 7.79 -14.29
N TYR A 192 -2.01 6.95 -15.29
CA TYR A 192 -1.44 7.41 -16.56
C TYR A 192 -2.49 8.12 -17.41
N GLU A 193 -2.13 9.23 -18.02
CA GLU A 193 -2.86 9.71 -19.20
C GLU A 193 -2.61 8.75 -20.37
N GLU A 194 -3.55 8.68 -21.30
CA GLU A 194 -3.51 7.67 -22.35
C GLU A 194 -2.34 7.88 -23.31
N LEU A 195 -2.07 9.10 -23.73
CA LEU A 195 -0.89 9.40 -24.54
C LEU A 195 0.32 9.66 -23.63
N GLN A 196 1.36 8.84 -23.76
CA GLN A 196 2.62 9.02 -23.05
C GLN A 196 3.75 9.26 -24.02
N CYS A 197 4.61 10.22 -23.71
CA CYS A 197 5.91 10.39 -24.34
C CYS A 197 6.97 10.55 -23.26
N ASP A 198 8.02 9.75 -23.32
CA ASP A 198 9.16 9.82 -22.41
C ASP A 198 10.38 9.17 -23.06
N SER A 199 11.57 9.72 -22.82
CA SER A 199 12.82 9.19 -23.39
C SER A 199 12.89 9.15 -24.92
N GLY A 200 12.22 10.05 -25.62
CA GLY A 200 12.20 10.08 -27.10
C GLY A 200 11.27 9.05 -27.75
N LEU A 201 10.45 8.35 -26.96
CA LEU A 201 9.47 7.38 -27.41
C LEU A 201 8.08 7.77 -26.92
N CYS A 202 7.07 7.52 -27.75
CA CYS A 202 5.67 7.75 -27.42
C CYS A 202 4.83 6.49 -27.62
N TRP A 203 3.81 6.30 -26.77
CA TRP A 203 2.90 5.16 -26.81
C TRP A 203 1.53 5.50 -26.23
N CYS A 204 0.53 4.68 -26.57
CA CYS A 204 -0.75 4.68 -25.88
C CYS A 204 -0.64 3.77 -24.65
N ALA A 205 -0.75 4.37 -23.46
CA ALA A 205 -0.64 3.73 -22.18
C ALA A 205 -1.99 3.21 -21.67
N ASP A 206 -1.97 2.03 -21.07
CA ASP A 206 -3.02 1.57 -20.18
C ASP A 206 -3.05 2.47 -18.94
N GLU A 207 -4.23 3.02 -18.65
CA GLU A 207 -4.44 4.00 -17.58
C GLU A 207 -3.90 3.51 -16.22
N LEU A 208 -4.08 2.23 -15.91
CA LEU A 208 -3.82 1.68 -14.56
C LEU A 208 -2.38 1.25 -14.37
N THR A 209 -1.72 0.77 -15.43
CA THR A 209 -0.39 0.14 -15.39
C THR A 209 0.70 0.94 -16.10
N GLY A 210 0.33 1.77 -17.07
CA GLY A 210 1.26 2.48 -17.96
C GLY A 210 1.82 1.64 -19.10
N SER A 211 1.39 0.37 -19.20
CA SER A 211 1.84 -0.55 -20.26
C SER A 211 1.27 -0.15 -21.62
N VAL A 212 1.92 -0.57 -22.71
CA VAL A 212 1.42 -0.29 -24.07
C VAL A 212 0.08 -0.99 -24.28
N GLN A 213 -0.94 -0.23 -24.69
CA GLN A 213 -2.25 -0.77 -25.00
C GLN A 213 -2.18 -1.78 -26.15
N LEU A 214 -2.97 -2.86 -26.04
CA LEU A 214 -3.03 -3.91 -27.06
C LEU A 214 -3.49 -3.34 -28.42
N GLY A 215 -2.79 -3.71 -29.49
CA GLY A 215 -3.09 -3.24 -30.85
C GLY A 215 -2.53 -1.86 -31.18
N THR A 216 -1.80 -1.22 -30.27
CA THR A 216 -1.09 0.04 -30.52
C THR A 216 0.42 -0.20 -30.72
N THR A 217 1.13 0.80 -31.22
CA THR A 217 2.57 0.75 -31.44
C THR A 217 3.29 1.77 -30.56
N VAL A 218 4.60 1.56 -30.38
CA VAL A 218 5.50 2.58 -29.84
C VAL A 218 6.13 3.29 -31.03
N VAL A 219 6.14 4.62 -30.99
CA VAL A 219 6.69 5.46 -32.07
C VAL A 219 7.78 6.38 -31.52
N HIS A 220 8.61 6.90 -32.42
CA HIS A 220 9.55 7.98 -32.08
C HIS A 220 8.78 9.25 -31.68
N GLU A 221 9.36 10.10 -30.82
CA GLU A 221 8.71 11.33 -30.34
C GLU A 221 8.21 12.25 -31.46
N SER A 222 8.86 12.25 -32.62
CA SER A 222 8.45 13.05 -33.78
C SER A 222 7.20 12.52 -34.51
N LEU A 223 6.72 11.33 -34.15
CA LEU A 223 5.60 10.64 -34.80
C LEU A 223 4.44 10.41 -33.83
N TRP A 224 4.46 11.05 -32.66
CA TRP A 224 3.48 10.88 -31.59
C TRP A 224 2.03 11.13 -32.03
N GLU A 225 1.82 12.07 -32.96
CA GLU A 225 0.50 12.39 -33.53
C GLU A 225 -0.09 11.26 -34.40
N LEU A 226 0.73 10.26 -34.77
CA LEU A 226 0.26 9.08 -35.51
C LEU A 226 -0.34 8.01 -34.59
N LEU A 227 -0.21 8.17 -33.27
CA LEU A 227 -0.78 7.22 -32.31
C LEU A 227 -2.32 7.34 -32.27
N PRO A 228 -3.04 6.22 -32.12
CA PRO A 228 -4.51 6.23 -32.13
C PRO A 228 -5.13 6.96 -30.93
N CYS A 229 -4.41 7.08 -29.82
CA CYS A 229 -4.83 7.84 -28.63
C CYS A 229 -4.56 9.36 -28.76
N TYR A 230 -3.88 9.81 -29.82
CA TYR A 230 -3.71 11.23 -30.05
C TYR A 230 -5.05 11.89 -30.44
N ASN A 231 -5.26 13.07 -29.89
CA ASN A 231 -6.41 13.91 -30.19
C ASN A 231 -5.96 15.37 -30.14
N SER A 232 -6.03 16.06 -31.27
CA SER A 232 -5.56 17.45 -31.40
C SER A 232 -6.33 18.44 -30.53
N THR A 233 -7.60 18.16 -30.20
CA THR A 233 -8.39 19.03 -29.30
C THR A 233 -7.99 18.86 -27.84
N LEU A 234 -7.60 17.63 -27.44
CA LEU A 234 -7.17 17.34 -26.08
C LEU A 234 -5.70 17.68 -25.84
N HIS A 235 -4.83 17.37 -26.80
CA HIS A 235 -3.38 17.44 -26.65
C HIS A 235 -2.75 18.67 -27.33
N GLY A 236 -3.42 19.26 -28.32
CA GLY A 236 -2.86 20.36 -29.11
C GLY A 236 -1.69 19.95 -29.99
N GLU A 237 -0.88 20.93 -30.40
CA GLU A 237 0.24 20.79 -31.36
C GLU A 237 1.57 20.38 -30.69
N SER A 238 1.61 20.30 -29.36
CA SER A 238 2.83 19.93 -28.62
C SER A 238 2.46 19.02 -27.47
N TYR A 239 3.20 17.92 -27.33
CA TYR A 239 3.03 17.01 -26.22
C TYR A 239 3.22 17.73 -24.87
N LEU A 240 4.32 18.46 -24.70
CA LEU A 240 4.62 19.14 -23.44
C LEU A 240 3.68 20.33 -23.22
N ARG A 241 3.04 20.36 -22.05
CA ARG A 241 2.17 21.48 -21.68
C ARG A 241 3.00 22.75 -21.41
N GLN A 242 2.33 23.90 -21.27
CA GLN A 242 3.01 25.19 -21.11
C GLN A 242 3.99 25.23 -19.93
N CYS A 243 3.60 24.66 -18.77
CA CYS A 243 4.47 24.62 -17.60
C CYS A 243 5.71 23.77 -17.88
N GLU A 244 5.51 22.55 -18.39
CA GLU A 244 6.59 21.60 -18.64
C GLU A 244 7.54 22.08 -19.73
N SER A 245 7.01 22.69 -20.79
CA SER A 245 7.82 23.33 -21.83
C SER A 245 8.78 24.37 -21.24
N ALA A 246 8.28 25.20 -20.31
CA ALA A 246 9.10 26.21 -19.64
C ALA A 246 10.12 25.58 -18.66
N ALA A 247 9.70 24.60 -17.86
CA ALA A 247 10.57 23.90 -16.92
C ALA A 247 11.67 23.11 -17.63
N GLN A 248 11.35 22.43 -18.72
CA GLN A 248 12.30 21.68 -19.53
C GLN A 248 13.26 22.60 -20.27
N ALA A 249 12.80 23.74 -20.79
CA ALA A 249 13.66 24.75 -21.38
C ALA A 249 14.72 25.25 -20.37
N GLN A 250 14.32 25.58 -19.13
CA GLN A 250 15.27 25.97 -18.08
C GLN A 250 16.29 24.87 -17.79
N LYS A 251 15.84 23.60 -17.68
CA LYS A 251 16.74 22.45 -17.45
C LYS A 251 17.74 22.25 -18.59
N LEU A 252 17.30 22.39 -19.84
CA LEU A 252 18.18 22.28 -21.01
C LEU A 252 19.21 23.41 -21.06
N ILE A 253 18.80 24.64 -20.72
CA ILE A 253 19.71 25.79 -20.61
C ILE A 253 20.75 25.51 -19.51
N LEU A 254 20.32 25.05 -18.33
CA LEU A 254 21.21 24.71 -17.22
C LEU A 254 22.22 23.61 -17.60
N LYS A 255 21.76 22.56 -18.30
CA LYS A 255 22.63 21.48 -18.82
C LYS A 255 23.68 22.04 -19.78
N LYS A 256 23.30 22.97 -20.67
CA LYS A 256 24.27 23.64 -21.57
C LYS A 256 25.29 24.45 -20.80
N PHE A 257 24.87 25.24 -19.80
CA PHE A 257 25.80 25.99 -18.95
C PHE A 257 26.81 25.07 -18.25
N TYR A 258 26.35 23.99 -17.62
CA TYR A 258 27.25 23.01 -17.00
C TYR A 258 28.20 22.37 -18.00
N ALA A 259 27.74 22.00 -19.19
CA ALA A 259 28.58 21.44 -20.25
C ALA A 259 29.66 22.43 -20.73
N HIS A 260 29.41 23.74 -20.64
CA HIS A 260 30.37 24.79 -20.95
C HIS A 260 31.25 25.21 -19.75
N GLY A 261 31.15 24.54 -18.60
CA GLY A 261 31.94 24.84 -17.40
C GLY A 261 31.41 26.02 -16.57
N THR A 262 30.24 26.57 -16.91
CA THR A 262 29.58 27.61 -16.11
C THR A 262 28.82 26.96 -14.97
N VAL A 263 29.20 27.29 -13.74
CA VAL A 263 28.54 26.82 -12.50
C VAL A 263 27.85 27.99 -11.80
N GLY A 264 26.80 27.70 -11.02
CA GLY A 264 26.09 28.73 -10.23
C GLY A 264 25.04 29.53 -11.01
N VAL A 265 24.60 29.05 -12.19
CA VAL A 265 23.45 29.64 -12.88
C VAL A 265 22.18 29.18 -12.19
N THR A 266 21.43 30.14 -11.63
CA THR A 266 20.17 29.89 -10.93
C THR A 266 19.01 30.42 -11.75
N PHE A 267 17.97 29.60 -11.92
CA PHE A 267 16.69 30.01 -12.47
C PHE A 267 15.62 29.94 -11.39
N ASN A 268 14.57 30.75 -11.51
CA ASN A 268 13.38 30.58 -10.69
C ASN A 268 12.78 29.21 -10.97
N GLU A 269 12.48 28.46 -9.91
CA GLU A 269 11.85 27.15 -10.01
C GLU A 269 10.45 27.29 -10.65
N ILE A 270 10.18 26.49 -11.67
CA ILE A 270 8.87 26.37 -12.30
C ILE A 270 8.24 25.07 -11.78
N PRO A 271 7.43 25.13 -10.70
CA PRO A 271 6.78 23.95 -10.17
C PRO A 271 5.63 23.56 -11.10
N CYS A 272 5.80 22.42 -11.77
CA CYS A 272 4.74 21.78 -12.56
C CYS A 272 4.21 20.57 -11.80
N ASP A 273 2.89 20.44 -11.79
CA ASP A 273 2.23 19.22 -11.34
C ASP A 273 2.45 18.11 -12.39
N TYR A 274 2.23 16.84 -12.02
CA TYR A 274 2.52 15.71 -12.94
C TYR A 274 1.50 15.55 -14.06
N ASP A 275 0.39 16.29 -14.01
CA ASP A 275 -0.50 16.52 -15.15
C ASP A 275 0.00 17.65 -16.06
N GLY A 276 1.19 18.21 -15.84
CA GLY A 276 1.75 19.30 -16.63
C GLY A 276 1.07 20.66 -16.44
N ALA A 277 0.12 20.79 -15.50
CA ALA A 277 -0.40 22.08 -15.08
C ALA A 277 0.63 22.83 -14.21
N TYR A 278 0.46 24.15 -14.10
CA TYR A 278 1.20 24.91 -13.11
C TYR A 278 0.78 24.48 -11.70
N GLY A 279 1.77 24.21 -10.84
CA GLY A 279 1.52 23.93 -9.44
C GLY A 279 0.87 25.09 -8.69
N ARG A 280 0.48 24.83 -7.44
CA ARG A 280 -0.31 25.77 -6.61
C ARG A 280 0.35 27.12 -6.31
N TYR A 281 1.65 27.26 -6.51
CA TYR A 281 2.39 28.50 -6.27
C TYR A 281 3.39 28.71 -7.40
N LYS A 282 3.63 29.96 -7.78
CA LYS A 282 4.77 30.35 -8.62
C LYS A 282 5.79 31.02 -7.71
N VAL A 283 7.04 30.57 -7.75
CA VAL A 283 8.12 31.24 -7.00
C VAL A 283 8.63 32.39 -7.89
N GLU A 284 8.09 33.59 -7.67
CA GLU A 284 8.61 34.81 -8.29
C GLU A 284 9.63 35.44 -7.34
N ASN A 285 10.90 35.43 -7.77
CA ASN A 285 12.09 35.93 -7.05
C ASN A 285 12.57 35.02 -5.92
N GLY A 286 13.52 34.14 -6.26
CA GLY A 286 14.40 33.54 -5.25
C GLY A 286 15.26 34.63 -4.60
N VAL A 287 15.28 34.68 -3.27
CA VAL A 287 16.42 35.20 -2.49
C VAL A 287 17.33 34.01 -2.21
#